data_AF-A0A497M422-F1
#
_entry.id   AF-A0A497M422-F1
#
_cell.length_a   1.000
_cell.length_b   1.000
_cell.length_c   1.000
_cell.angle_alpha   90.00
_cell.angle_beta   90.00
_cell.angle_gamma   90.00
#
_symmetry.space_group_name_H-M   'P 1'
#
loop_
_entity.id
_entity.type
_entity.pdbx_description
1 polymer ?
#
loop_
_entity_poly.entity_id
_entity_poly.type
_entity_poly.pdbx_seq_one_letter_code
_entity_poly.pdbx_strand_id
1 'polypeptide(L)'
;MTSGEGISRHLRAVIKLPNSWSGFRRTTIPNGKTLPYHKKNVEEILYIVQGGGIVQVGKEKYKIKTWDTVYIPPETPHTVYSTINNQP
;
A
#
# COMPACT_ATOMS: atom_id res chain seq x y z
N MET A 1 -19.79 8.38 25.57
CA MET A 1 -20.45 7.07 25.80
C MET A 1 -21.53 6.97 24.74
N THR A 2 -21.55 6.06 23.78
CA THR A 2 -20.83 4.79 23.51
C THR A 2 -20.81 4.54 22.00
N SER A 3 -19.98 3.57 21.60
CA SER A 3 -20.07 2.71 20.40
C SER A 3 -20.01 3.43 19.04
N GLY A 4 -18.95 3.32 18.24
CA GLY A 4 -18.20 2.10 17.98
C GLY A 4 -18.69 1.48 16.68
N GLU A 5 -18.31 2.06 15.54
CA GLU A 5 -18.33 1.37 14.25
C GLU A 5 -16.98 1.60 13.57
N GLY A 6 -15.95 1.00 14.16
CA GLY A 6 -14.71 0.75 13.45
C GLY A 6 -15.01 -0.28 12.37
N ILE A 7 -15.13 0.18 11.13
CA ILE A 7 -15.28 -0.69 9.95
C ILE A 7 -14.01 -1.53 9.83
N SER A 8 -13.99 -2.68 10.52
CA SER A 8 -13.00 -3.72 10.36
C SER A 8 -13.36 -4.52 9.12
N ARG A 9 -13.04 -3.96 7.95
CA ARG A 9 -13.22 -4.65 6.68
C ARG A 9 -12.06 -5.63 6.51
N HIS A 10 -12.25 -6.86 7.01
CA HIS A 10 -11.40 -7.99 6.65
C HIS A 10 -11.62 -8.34 5.17
N LEU A 11 -10.99 -7.57 4.28
CA LEU A 11 -10.86 -7.94 2.88
C LEU A 11 -9.99 -9.20 2.81
N ARG A 12 -10.64 -10.36 2.68
CA ARG A 12 -9.96 -11.56 2.16
C ARG A 12 -9.82 -11.38 0.66
N ALA A 13 -8.75 -10.71 0.21
CA ALA A 13 -8.40 -10.70 -1.20
C ALA A 13 -7.82 -12.07 -1.57
N VAL A 14 -8.64 -12.92 -2.18
CA VAL A 14 -8.13 -14.07 -2.95
C VAL A 14 -7.65 -13.50 -4.28
N ILE A 15 -6.37 -13.13 -4.33
CA ILE A 15 -5.76 -12.58 -5.55
C ILE A 15 -5.55 -13.75 -6.52
N LYS A 16 -6.35 -13.79 -7.58
CA LYS A 16 -6.22 -14.78 -8.67
C LYS A 16 -5.09 -14.31 -9.59
N LEU A 17 -3.88 -14.83 -9.38
CA LEU A 17 -2.69 -14.43 -10.15
C LEU A 17 -2.80 -14.92 -11.61
N PRO A 18 -2.54 -14.08 -12.63
CA PRO A 18 -2.50 -14.50 -14.02
C PRO A 18 -1.31 -15.43 -14.30
N ASN A 19 -1.37 -16.15 -15.43
CA ASN A 19 -0.46 -17.23 -15.84
C ASN A 19 1.03 -16.84 -16.02
N SER A 20 1.39 -15.56 -15.80
CA SER A 20 2.75 -15.04 -15.84
C SER A 20 3.07 -14.33 -14.52
N TRP A 21 3.91 -14.97 -13.70
CA TRP A 21 4.21 -14.56 -12.33
C TRP A 21 5.21 -13.38 -12.32
N SER A 22 4.80 -12.22 -11.82
CA SER A 22 5.70 -11.14 -11.41
C SER A 22 5.94 -11.26 -9.90
N GLY A 23 7.21 -11.33 -9.50
CA GLY A 23 7.62 -11.74 -8.15
C GLY A 23 7.09 -10.87 -7.00
N PHE A 24 7.12 -11.43 -5.78
CA PHE A 24 6.83 -10.72 -4.54
C PHE A 24 8.08 -10.02 -3.99
N ARG A 25 7.94 -8.78 -3.54
CA ARG A 25 9.01 -8.03 -2.87
C ARG A 25 8.53 -7.44 -1.55
N ARG A 26 9.29 -7.68 -0.48
CA ARG A 26 9.16 -6.91 0.78
C ARG A 26 10.07 -5.69 0.72
N THR A 27 9.54 -4.54 1.09
CA THR A 27 10.29 -3.27 1.15
C THR A 27 9.94 -2.55 2.45
N THR A 28 10.97 -2.04 3.14
CA THR A 28 10.81 -1.14 4.29
C THR A 28 11.13 0.28 3.85
N ILE A 29 10.27 1.23 4.20
CA ILE A 29 10.48 2.66 3.93
C ILE A 29 10.83 3.31 5.27
N PRO A 30 12.08 3.73 5.48
CA PRO A 30 12.48 4.39 6.72
C PRO A 30 11.68 5.68 6.94
N ASN A 31 11.64 6.14 8.20
CA ASN A 31 11.00 7.40 8.52
C ASN A 31 11.56 8.57 7.69
N GLY A 32 10.67 9.45 7.23
CA GLY A 32 11.02 10.61 6.41
C GLY A 32 11.58 10.25 5.03
N LYS A 33 11.58 8.97 4.63
CA LYS A 33 11.94 8.53 3.28
C LYS A 33 10.67 8.25 2.47
N THR A 34 10.84 8.39 1.16
CA THR A 34 9.80 8.26 0.17
C THR A 34 10.32 7.36 -0.94
N LEU A 35 9.51 6.42 -1.41
CA LEU A 35 9.83 5.74 -2.65
C LEU A 35 9.75 6.75 -3.80
N PRO A 36 10.71 6.77 -4.74
CA PRO A 36 10.61 7.66 -5.89
C PRO A 36 9.27 7.54 -6.59
N TYR A 37 8.74 8.67 -7.06
CA TYR A 37 7.52 8.67 -7.86
C TYR A 37 7.81 8.00 -9.21
N HIS A 38 7.14 6.88 -9.48
CA HIS A 38 7.40 6.06 -10.67
C HIS A 38 6.13 5.36 -11.15
N LYS A 39 6.18 4.79 -12.36
CA LYS A 39 5.14 3.93 -12.92
C LYS A 39 5.76 2.66 -13.50
N LYS A 40 4.97 1.60 -13.60
CA LYS A 40 5.35 0.31 -14.19
C LYS A 40 4.26 -0.12 -15.17
N ASN A 41 4.62 -0.91 -16.17
CA ASN A 41 3.69 -1.49 -17.14
C ASN A 41 2.96 -2.75 -16.62
N VAL A 42 3.02 -2.99 -15.31
CA VAL A 42 2.39 -4.13 -14.63
C VAL A 42 1.50 -3.64 -13.50
N GLU A 43 0.54 -4.48 -13.12
CA GLU A 43 -0.25 -4.27 -11.91
C GLU A 43 0.62 -4.44 -10.67
N GLU A 44 0.37 -3.63 -9.64
CA GLU A 44 1.02 -3.75 -8.34
C GLU A 44 0.00 -3.71 -7.21
N ILE A 45 0.19 -4.58 -6.22
CA ILE A 45 -0.62 -4.61 -5.01
C ILE A 45 0.32 -4.40 -3.83
N LEU A 46 0.10 -3.31 -3.10
CA LEU A 46 0.81 -3.06 -1.85
C LEU A 46 -0.01 -3.63 -0.69
N TYR A 47 0.61 -4.48 0.10
CA TYR A 47 0.04 -5.00 1.34
C TYR A 47 0.85 -4.48 2.52
N ILE A 48 0.23 -3.69 3.38
CA ILE A 48 0.93 -3.03 4.49
C ILE A 48 1.02 -4.01 5.65
N VAL A 49 2.12 -4.73 5.74
CA VAL A 49 2.32 -5.73 6.81
C VAL A 49 2.67 -5.11 8.16
N GLN A 50 3.13 -3.86 8.19
CA GLN A 50 3.55 -3.15 9.41
C GLN A 50 3.60 -1.63 9.17
N GLY A 51 3.28 -0.86 10.21
CA GLY A 51 3.41 0.59 10.20
C GLY A 51 2.24 1.33 9.55
N GLY A 52 2.53 2.52 9.03
CA GLY A 52 1.57 3.38 8.35
C GLY A 52 2.23 4.51 7.60
N GLY A 53 1.45 5.17 6.76
CA GLY A 53 1.95 6.22 5.90
C GLY A 53 0.88 6.80 4.99
N ILE A 54 1.36 7.36 3.89
CA ILE A 54 0.49 7.83 2.82
C ILE A 54 1.00 7.23 1.51
N VAL A 55 0.06 6.69 0.74
CA VAL A 55 0.26 6.30 -0.65
C VAL A 55 -0.36 7.35 -1.55
N GLN A 56 0.35 7.69 -2.63
CA GLN A 56 -0.21 8.46 -3.72
C GLN A 56 -0.34 7.56 -4.94
N VAL A 57 -1.53 7.53 -5.55
CA VAL A 57 -1.83 6.81 -6.79
C VAL A 57 -2.43 7.81 -7.77
N GLY A 58 -1.70 8.11 -8.84
CA GLY A 58 -2.01 9.23 -9.72
C GLY A 58 -2.08 10.56 -8.96
N LYS A 59 -3.25 11.19 -8.97
CA LYS A 59 -3.49 12.48 -8.29
C LYS A 59 -4.02 12.33 -6.86
N GLU A 60 -4.44 11.13 -6.48
CA GLU A 60 -5.11 10.90 -5.20
C GLU A 60 -4.13 10.41 -4.14
N LYS A 61 -4.36 10.83 -2.89
CA LYS A 61 -3.56 10.47 -1.72
C LYS A 61 -4.44 9.80 -0.68
N TYR A 62 -3.95 8.69 -0.14
CA TYR A 62 -4.69 7.91 0.86
C TYR A 62 -3.79 7.65 2.06
N LYS A 63 -4.35 7.82 3.26
CA LYS A 63 -3.73 7.33 4.49
C LYS A 63 -3.84 5.81 4.50
N ILE A 64 -2.74 5.15 4.82
CA ILE A 64 -2.65 3.69 4.89
C ILE A 64 -2.09 3.27 6.25
N LYS A 65 -2.57 2.14 6.76
CA LYS A 65 -2.12 1.51 8.00
C LYS A 65 -1.91 0.01 7.80
N THR A 66 -1.33 -0.64 8.79
CA THR A 66 -1.20 -2.11 8.84
C THR A 66 -2.51 -2.80 8.43
N TRP A 67 -2.38 -3.79 7.55
CA TRP A 67 -3.41 -4.61 6.93
C TRP A 67 -4.24 -3.95 5.84
N ASP A 68 -4.00 -2.68 5.52
CA ASP A 68 -4.55 -2.10 4.30
C ASP A 68 -3.91 -2.73 3.06
N THR A 69 -4.70 -2.80 1.99
CA THR A 69 -4.28 -3.23 0.67
C THR A 69 -4.53 -2.10 -0.32
N VAL A 70 -3.54 -1.79 -1.15
CA VAL A 70 -3.63 -0.76 -2.19
C VAL A 70 -3.43 -1.43 -3.54
N TYR A 71 -4.39 -1.26 -4.44
CA TYR A 71 -4.24 -1.65 -5.84
C TYR A 71 -3.70 -0.46 -6.64
N ILE A 72 -2.70 -0.72 -7.46
CA ILE A 72 -2.06 0.26 -8.35
C ILE A 72 -2.22 -0.28 -9.78
N PRO A 73 -3.03 0.38 -10.62
CA PRO A 73 -3.19 -0.04 -12.00
C PRO A 73 -1.88 0.12 -12.81
N PRO A 74 -1.74 -0.61 -13.93
CA PRO A 74 -0.61 -0.43 -14.83
C PRO A 74 -0.51 1.01 -15.32
N GLU A 75 0.70 1.44 -15.63
CA GLU A 75 1.03 2.79 -16.12
C GLU A 75 0.57 3.93 -15.20
N THR A 76 0.15 3.63 -13.97
CA THR A 76 -0.29 4.63 -12.98
C THR A 76 0.89 5.07 -12.12
N PRO A 77 1.28 6.35 -12.17
CA PRO A 77 2.34 6.86 -11.31
C PRO A 77 1.97 6.77 -9.83
N HIS A 78 2.91 6.33 -9.00
CA HIS A 78 2.67 6.13 -7.58
C HIS A 78 3.92 6.38 -6.73
N THR A 79 3.70 6.67 -5.45
CA THR A 79 4.74 6.77 -4.42
C THR A 79 4.17 6.42 -3.05
N VAL A 80 5.04 6.02 -2.13
CA VAL A 80 4.70 5.75 -0.73
C VAL A 80 5.70 6.46 0.16
N TYR A 81 5.21 7.10 1.23
CA TYR A 81 6.05 7.67 2.27
C TYR A 81 5.57 7.24 3.65
N SER A 82 6.53 6.87 4.50
CA SER A 82 6.27 6.50 5.89
C SER A 82 5.95 7.74 6.70
N THR A 83 4.98 7.64 7.62
CA THR A 83 4.68 8.68 8.62
C THR A 83 4.99 8.22 10.05
N ILE A 84 5.63 7.06 10.22
CA ILE A 84 5.96 6.50 11.54
C ILE A 84 7.43 6.73 11.83
N ASN A 85 7.70 7.29 13.02
CA ASN A 85 9.03 7.75 13.39
C ASN A 85 10.06 6.63 13.55
N ASN A 86 9.62 5.47 14.04
CA ASN A 86 10.41 4.24 14.17
C ASN A 86 9.59 3.07 13.63
N GLN A 87 9.73 2.78 12.35
CA GLN A 87 9.18 1.55 11.78
C GLN A 87 9.89 0.37 12.47
N PRO A 88 9.15 -0.60 13.05
CA PRO A 88 9.77 -1.69 13.78
C PRO A 88 10.43 -2.72 12.86
#